data_AF-A0A6G3RSC2-F1
#
_entry.id   AF-A0A6G3RSC2-F1
#
_cell.length_a   1.000
_cell.length_b   1.000
_cell.length_c   1.000
_cell.angle_alpha   90.00
_cell.angle_beta   90.00
_cell.angle_gamma   90.00
#
_symmetry.space_group_name_H-M   'P 1'
#
loop_
_entity.id
_entity.type
_entity.pdbx_description
1 polymer ?
#
loop_
_entity_poly.entity_id
_entity_poly.type
_entity_poly.pdbx_seq_one_letter_code
_entity_poly.pdbx_strand_id
1 'polypeptide(L)' 'KTVGFSTGELRVYKSRAHVCAVTVAKKPGKRRTMSVTLQPRGGRTVSDKGSYTKMAGPVTVNALNRCVRATGGI' A
#
# COMPACT_ATOMS: atom_id res chain seq x y z
N LYS A 1 4.94 -8.12 5.53
CA LYS A 1 5.13 -8.81 4.24
C LYS A 1 5.49 -7.79 3.18
N THR A 2 6.49 -8.08 2.35
CA THR A 2 6.91 -7.21 1.25
C THR A 2 6.68 -7.93 -0.07
N VAL A 3 6.16 -7.23 -1.08
CA VAL A 3 5.90 -7.74 -2.42
C VAL A 3 6.62 -6.83 -3.41
N GLY A 4 7.68 -7.33 -4.02
CA GLY A 4 8.42 -6.59 -5.05
C GLY A 4 7.74 -6.70 -6.42
N PHE A 5 7.80 -5.61 -7.18
CA PHE A 5 7.39 -5.54 -8.59
C PHE A 5 8.43 -4.74 -9.40
N SER A 6 8.26 -4.67 -10.73
CA SER A 6 9.27 -4.11 -11.63
C SER A 6 9.65 -2.65 -11.33
N THR A 7 8.68 -1.82 -10.94
CA THR A 7 8.85 -0.39 -10.69
C THR A 7 9.05 -0.03 -9.21
N GLY A 8 8.83 -0.96 -8.27
CA GLY A 8 8.86 -0.69 -6.84
C GLY A 8 8.53 -1.90 -5.97
N GLU A 9 8.20 -1.63 -4.71
CA GLU A 9 7.85 -2.64 -3.72
C GLU A 9 6.64 -2.18 -2.91
N LEU A 10 5.71 -3.09 -2.66
CA LEU A 10 4.61 -2.89 -1.75
C LEU A 10 4.97 -3.52 -0.40
N ARG A 11 5.05 -2.71 0.65
CA ARG A 11 5.29 -3.18 2.02
C ARG A 11 3.99 -3.15 2.79
N VAL A 12 3.56 -4.32 3.27
CA VAL A 12 2.35 -4.53 4.05
C VAL A 12 2.74 -4.90 5.47
N TYR A 13 2.35 -4.07 6.42
CA TYR A 13 2.51 -4.29 7.85
C TYR A 13 1.18 -4.77 8.42
N LYS A 14 1.19 -5.90 9.12
CA LYS A 14 0.00 -6.44 9.81
C LYS A 14 0.27 -6.44 11.30
N SER A 15 -0.68 -5.90 12.06
CA SER A 15 -0.80 -6.06 13.50
C SER A 15 -2.07 -6.86 13.83
N ARG A 16 -2.37 -7.08 15.11
CA ARG A 16 -3.53 -7.88 15.56
C ARG A 16 -4.87 -7.37 15.02
N ALA A 17 -5.06 -6.06 14.98
CA ALA A 17 -6.32 -5.44 14.55
C ALA A 17 -6.20 -4.56 13.30
N HIS A 18 -4.99 -4.23 12.88
CA HIS A 18 -4.73 -3.23 11.85
C HIS A 18 -3.82 -3.78 10.76
N VAL A 19 -4.05 -3.36 9.52
CA VAL A 19 -3.15 -3.58 8.40
C VAL A 19 -2.78 -2.23 7.82
N CYS A 20 -1.49 -1.97 7.68
CA CYS A 20 -0.92 -0.79 7.07
C CYS A 20 -0.17 -1.20 5.79
N ALA A 21 -0.20 -0.36 4.75
CA ALA A 21 0.56 -0.58 3.53
C ALA A 21 1.16 0.70 2.98
N VAL A 22 2.35 0.56 2.39
CA VAL A 22 3.08 1.61 1.67
C VAL A 22 3.63 1.06 0.37
N THR A 23 3.58 1.86 -0.69
CA THR A 23 4.23 1.56 -1.97
C THR A 23 5.50 2.39 -2.05
N VAL A 24 6.65 1.75 -2.27
CA VAL A 24 7.98 2.38 -2.32
C VAL A 24 8.56 2.22 -3.72
N ALA A 25 9.07 3.29 -4.31
CA ALA A 25 9.78 3.21 -5.59
C ALA A 25 11.13 2.52 -5.45
N LYS A 26 11.45 1.65 -6.41
CA LYS A 26 12.76 1.01 -6.50
C LYS A 26 13.86 2.02 -6.84
N LYS A 27 13.53 3.03 -7.65
CA LYS A 27 14.43 4.13 -8.03
C LYS A 27 13.79 5.47 -7.63
N PRO A 28 14.01 5.95 -6.39
CA PRO A 28 13.49 7.24 -5.97
C PRO A 28 14.13 8.36 -6.79
N GLY A 29 13.35 9.41 -7.08
CA GLY A 29 13.86 10.63 -7.72
C GLY A 29 12.91 11.23 -8.75
N LYS A 30 12.46 10.44 -9.73
CA LYS A 30 11.44 10.92 -10.68
C LYS A 30 10.06 10.86 -10.03
N ARG A 31 9.29 11.94 -10.16
CA ARG A 31 7.89 12.00 -9.74
C ARG A 31 7.08 11.04 -10.61
N ARG A 32 6.48 10.02 -10.00
CA ARG A 32 5.69 8.98 -10.67
C ARG A 32 4.33 8.87 -10.01
N THR A 33 3.33 8.48 -10.79
CA THR A 33 1.98 8.24 -10.27
C THR A 33 1.99 6.94 -9.49
N MET A 34 2.02 7.05 -8.16
CA MET A 34 1.99 5.90 -7.29
C MET A 34 0.60 5.75 -6.69
N SER A 35 0.24 4.50 -6.43
CA SER A 35 -0.97 4.15 -5.73
C SER A 35 -0.70 3.05 -4.72
N VAL A 36 -1.41 3.15 -3.60
CA VAL A 36 -1.54 2.08 -2.62
C VAL A 36 -3.02 1.95 -2.27
N THR A 37 -3.51 0.73 -2.18
CA THR A 37 -4.91 0.45 -1.87
C THR A 37 -4.99 -0.72 -0.91
N LEU A 38 -5.74 -0.52 0.17
CA LEU A 38 -6.11 -1.55 1.13
C LEU A 38 -7.63 -1.72 1.12
N GLN A 39 -8.06 -2.91 0.77
CA GLN A 39 -9.46 -3.29 0.78
C GLN A 39 -9.68 -4.43 1.78
N PRO A 40 -10.19 -4.15 2.98
CA PRO A 40 -10.67 -5.19 3.88
C PRO A 40 -11.98 -5.79 3.34
N ARG A 41 -12.14 -7.11 3.43
CA ARG A 41 -13.43 -7.75 3.11
C ARG A 41 -14.52 -7.25 4.05
N GLY A 42 -15.64 -6.77 3.50
CA GLY A 42 -16.77 -6.25 4.27
C GLY A 42 -16.52 -4.88 4.94
N GLY A 43 -15.51 -4.13 4.48
CA GLY A 43 -15.22 -2.79 4.96
C GLY A 43 -14.95 -1.80 3.83
N ARG A 44 -14.66 -0.55 4.19
CA ARG A 44 -14.35 0.51 3.23
C ARG A 44 -12.95 0.36 2.68
N THR A 45 -12.81 0.43 1.36
CA THR A 45 -11.52 0.51 0.68
C THR A 45 -10.85 1.84 1.01
N VAL A 46 -9.59 1.79 1.43
CA VAL A 46 -8.74 2.97 1.64
C VAL A 46 -7.65 2.95 0.57
N SER A 47 -7.56 4.01 -0.21
CA SER A 47 -6.52 4.17 -1.22
C SER A 47 -5.87 5.53 -1.12
N ASP A 48 -4.56 5.56 -1.33
CA ASP A 48 -3.80 6.77 -1.55
C ASP A 48 -3.22 6.69 -2.97
N LYS A 49 -3.48 7.72 -3.76
CA LYS A 49 -3.07 7.85 -5.14
C LYS A 49 -2.59 9.27 -5.38
N GLY A 50 -1.41 9.39 -5.95
CA GLY A 50 -0.82 10.69 -6.22
C GLY A 50 0.53 10.57 -6.90
N SER A 51 1.13 11.72 -7.19
CA SER A 51 2.46 11.75 -7.77
C SER A 51 3.51 11.87 -6.67
N TYR A 52 4.28 10.80 -6.47
CA TYR A 52 5.28 10.70 -5.41
C TYR A 52 6.67 10.47 -6.02
N THR A 53 7.72 10.89 -5.30
CA THR A 53 9.12 10.72 -5.73
C THR A 53 9.80 9.53 -5.04
N LYS A 54 9.30 9.12 -3.87
CA LYS A 54 9.90 8.08 -3.01
C LYS A 54 8.90 7.00 -2.61
N MET A 55 7.74 7.39 -2.08
CA MET A 55 6.73 6.44 -1.60
C MET A 55 5.32 7.05 -1.58
N ALA A 56 4.31 6.20 -1.72
CA ALA A 56 2.89 6.50 -1.48
C ALA A 56 2.40 5.76 -0.22
N GLY A 57 1.55 6.41 0.57
CA GLY A 57 1.10 5.96 1.89
C GLY A 57 1.96 6.51 3.04
N PRO A 58 1.59 6.19 4.29
CA PRO A 58 0.90 4.98 4.71
C PRO A 58 -0.63 5.03 4.68
N VAL A 59 -1.25 3.96 4.18
CA VAL A 59 -2.69 3.70 4.35
C VAL A 59 -2.90 2.60 5.38
N THR A 60 -3.83 2.80 6.31
CA THR A 60 -4.14 1.84 7.39
C THR A 60 -5.62 1.51 7.40
N VAL A 61 -5.96 0.24 7.61
CA VAL A 61 -7.33 -0.25 7.77
C VAL A 61 -7.45 -1.19 8.96
N ASN A 62 -8.64 -1.18 9.57
CA ASN A 62 -8.98 -2.15 10.61
C ASN A 62 -9.32 -3.49 9.96
N ALA A 63 -8.51 -4.49 10.27
CA ALA A 63 -8.44 -5.76 9.58
C ALA A 63 -8.64 -6.98 10.48
N LEU A 64 -8.67 -6.82 11.82
CA LEU A 64 -8.91 -7.88 12.82
C LEU A 64 -8.60 -9.31 12.28
N ASN A 65 -9.64 -10.08 11.94
CA ASN A 65 -9.55 -11.41 11.32
C ASN A 65 -10.09 -11.47 9.89
N ARG A 66 -10.18 -10.33 9.20
CA ARG A 66 -10.72 -10.22 7.84
C ARG A 66 -9.58 -10.29 6.82
N CYS A 67 -9.84 -10.92 5.67
CA CYS A 67 -8.89 -10.86 4.56
C CYS A 67 -8.80 -9.42 4.05
N VAL A 68 -7.59 -8.93 3.84
CA VAL A 68 -7.33 -7.61 3.26
C VAL A 68 -6.59 -7.79 1.95
N ARG A 69 -7.11 -7.18 0.89
CA ARG A 69 -6.41 -7.08 -0.39
C ARG A 69 -5.56 -5.83 -0.38
N ALA A 70 -4.26 -6.00 -0.57
CA ALA A 70 -3.31 -4.92 -0.71
C ALA A 70 -2.84 -4.84 -2.17
N THR A 71 -3.00 -3.67 -2.78
CA THR A 71 -2.58 -3.40 -4.16
C THR A 71 -1.68 -2.18 -4.16
N GLY A 72 -0.54 -2.28 -4.84
CA GLY A 72 0.40 -1.17 -5.02
C GLY A 72 0.78 -1.04 -6.48
N GLY A 73 0.97 0.19 -6.94
CA GLY A 73 1.40 0.49 -8.32
C GLY A 73 2.20 1.78 -8.39
N ILE A 74 3.07 1.89 -9.39
CA ILE A 74 3.93 3.03 -9.72
C ILE A 74 3.99 3.19 -11.23
#